data_AF-A0A6B9TJU0-F1
#
_entry.id   AF-A0A6B9TJU0-F1
#
_cell.length_a   1.000
_cell.length_b   1.000
_cell.length_c   1.000
_cell.angle_alpha   90.00
_cell.angle_beta   90.00
_cell.angle_gamma   90.00
#
_symmetry.space_group_name_H-M   'P 1'
#
loop_
_entity.id
_entity.type
_entity.pdbx_description
1 polymer ?
#
loop_
_entity_poly.entity_id
_entity_poly.type
_entity_poly.pdbx_seq_one_letter_code
_entity_poly.pdbx_strand_id
1 'polypeptide(L)'
;MKRGVSLILVLVLMLMPCSYAWKTVTHYDAAEAIYEKLPSSKRSKININAMIDGSNDPDEKFHDTVRHSFPRSFTEAKKWLDRGRSAYRSKNYRYASYCFGVASHYITDTFSAPHCVSGESSTLHNSYEKQATYLAPSISYVSGDIYSLMQRGYLNGRSDWSRWTKTKSSSIVQRDLNMGTSVAYRAINLAMN
;
A
#
# COMPACT_ATOMS: atom_id res chain seq x y z
N MET A 1 1.99 -25.51 47.20
CA MET A 1 2.37 -24.20 46.63
C MET A 1 1.53 -23.96 45.38
N LYS A 2 0.53 -23.08 45.46
CA LYS A 2 -0.34 -22.77 44.31
C LYS A 2 0.45 -21.91 43.34
N ARG A 3 0.67 -22.41 42.12
CA ARG A 3 1.26 -21.68 41.00
C ARG A 3 0.26 -20.60 40.56
N GLY A 4 0.30 -19.45 41.25
CA GLY A 4 -0.38 -18.25 40.78
C GLY A 4 0.37 -17.74 39.56
N VAL A 5 -0.10 -18.08 38.37
CA VAL A 5 0.29 -17.32 37.17
C VAL A 5 -0.23 -15.91 37.44
N SER A 6 0.70 -14.97 37.65
CA SER A 6 0.39 -13.61 38.05
C SER A 6 -0.53 -12.97 37.00
N LEU A 7 -1.70 -12.49 37.42
CA LEU A 7 -2.68 -11.80 36.55
C LEU A 7 -2.03 -10.63 35.80
N ILE A 8 -0.98 -10.05 36.38
CA ILE A 8 -0.15 -8.99 35.80
C ILE A 8 0.59 -9.47 34.55
N LEU A 9 1.06 -10.73 34.53
CA LEU A 9 1.76 -11.29 33.37
C LEU A 9 0.81 -11.48 32.17
N VAL A 10 -0.46 -11.83 32.44
CA VAL A 10 -1.52 -11.95 31.42
C VAL A 10 -1.91 -10.56 30.90
N LEU A 11 -2.00 -9.55 31.78
CA LEU A 11 -2.33 -8.18 31.41
C LEU A 11 -1.22 -7.52 30.57
N VAL A 12 0.05 -7.78 30.89
CA VAL A 12 1.21 -7.28 30.13
C VAL A 12 1.31 -7.92 28.74
N LEU A 13 0.88 -9.18 28.59
CA LEU A 13 0.81 -9.85 27.28
C LEU A 13 -0.31 -9.29 26.39
N MET A 14 -1.39 -8.74 26.96
CA MET A 14 -2.44 -8.04 26.18
C MET A 14 -2.04 -6.62 25.75
N LEU A 15 -1.01 -6.05 26.37
CA LEU A 15 -0.44 -4.74 26.00
C LEU A 15 0.74 -4.86 25.03
N MET A 16 1.11 -6.07 24.63
CA MET A 16 2.07 -6.29 23.54
C MET A 16 1.43 -5.77 22.25
N PRO A 17 2.00 -4.77 21.56
CA PRO A 17 1.51 -4.40 20.25
C PRO A 17 1.58 -5.64 19.36
N CYS A 18 0.43 -6.04 18.79
CA CYS A 18 0.41 -6.96 17.67
C CYS A 18 1.45 -6.47 16.68
N SER A 19 2.32 -7.37 16.23
CA SER A 19 3.37 -7.09 15.27
C SER A 19 2.80 -6.33 14.07
N TYR A 20 2.99 -5.00 14.04
CA TYR A 20 2.68 -4.14 12.91
C TYR A 20 3.76 -4.37 11.85
N ALA A 21 3.61 -5.47 11.11
CA ALA A 21 4.31 -5.75 9.87
C ALA A 21 3.55 -5.02 8.75
N TRP A 22 4.21 -4.12 8.01
CA TRP A 22 3.72 -3.15 7.00
C TRP A 22 2.39 -2.43 7.09
N LYS A 23 1.48 -2.77 7.98
CA LYS A 23 0.06 -2.62 7.68
C LYS A 23 -0.42 -1.20 7.46
N THR A 24 0.23 -0.21 8.04
CA THR A 24 -0.36 1.14 8.13
C THR A 24 0.62 2.23 7.70
N VAL A 25 1.84 2.23 8.23
CA VAL A 25 2.80 3.33 8.03
C VAL A 25 3.22 3.45 6.57
N THR A 26 3.55 2.36 5.89
CA THR A 26 4.03 2.45 4.49
C THR A 26 2.92 2.86 3.52
N HIS A 27 1.68 2.42 3.74
CA HIS A 27 0.54 2.90 2.94
C HIS A 27 0.21 4.37 3.24
N TYR A 28 0.42 4.84 4.47
CA TYR A 28 0.31 6.25 4.82
C TYR A 28 1.39 7.08 4.14
N ASP A 29 2.65 6.67 4.23
CA ASP A 29 3.79 7.35 3.59
C ASP A 29 3.60 7.43 2.07
N ALA A 30 3.09 6.36 1.45
CA ALA A 30 2.78 6.37 0.03
C ALA A 30 1.64 7.35 -0.30
N ALA A 31 0.56 7.36 0.50
CA ALA A 31 -0.55 8.30 0.32
C ALA A 31 -0.12 9.75 0.49
N GLU A 32 0.69 10.06 1.50
CA GLU A 32 1.28 11.38 1.74
C GLU A 32 2.19 11.80 0.59
N ALA A 33 3.11 10.95 0.15
CA ALA A 33 3.99 11.26 -0.98
C ALA A 33 3.20 11.54 -2.26
N ILE A 34 2.14 10.75 -2.54
CA ILE A 34 1.25 10.99 -3.68
C ILE A 34 0.58 12.35 -3.54
N TYR A 35 -0.04 12.64 -2.39
CA TYR A 35 -0.71 13.90 -2.13
C TYR A 35 0.22 15.09 -2.32
N GLU A 36 1.42 15.05 -1.72
CA GLU A 36 2.39 16.14 -1.79
C GLU A 36 2.87 16.40 -3.22
N LYS A 37 2.96 15.35 -4.05
CA LYS A 37 3.39 15.45 -5.45
C LYS A 37 2.28 15.92 -6.41
N LEU A 38 1.01 15.98 -5.98
CA LEU A 38 -0.07 16.44 -6.83
C LEU A 38 0.13 17.91 -7.25
N PRO A 39 -0.26 18.29 -8.49
CA PRO A 39 -0.34 19.69 -8.87
C PRO A 39 -1.19 20.50 -7.88
N SER A 40 -0.79 21.73 -7.57
CA SER A 40 -1.45 22.57 -6.55
C SER A 40 -2.95 22.72 -6.76
N SER A 41 -3.41 22.83 -8.01
CA SER A 41 -4.84 22.92 -8.39
C SER A 41 -5.67 21.68 -8.06
N LYS A 42 -5.03 20.51 -7.97
CA LYS A 42 -5.65 19.25 -7.54
C LYS A 42 -5.47 19.03 -6.05
N ARG A 43 -4.26 19.26 -5.54
CA ARG A 43 -3.91 19.08 -4.13
C ARG A 43 -4.81 19.91 -3.21
N SER A 44 -5.13 21.15 -3.57
CA SER A 44 -6.01 22.03 -2.78
C SER A 44 -7.46 21.53 -2.64
N LYS A 45 -7.89 20.58 -3.47
CA LYS A 45 -9.23 19.98 -3.39
C LYS A 45 -9.23 18.69 -2.59
N ILE A 46 -8.12 17.96 -2.57
CA ILE A 46 -8.01 16.64 -1.93
C ILE A 46 -7.79 16.82 -0.42
N ASN A 47 -8.42 15.97 0.37
CA ASN A 47 -8.23 15.87 1.82
C ASN A 47 -7.20 14.77 2.13
N ILE A 48 -6.03 15.15 2.68
CA ILE A 48 -4.97 14.19 3.00
C ILE A 48 -5.42 13.13 4.01
N ASN A 49 -6.11 13.52 5.10
CA ASN A 49 -6.54 12.58 6.13
C ASN A 49 -7.45 11.49 5.55
N ALA A 50 -8.41 11.85 4.70
CA ALA A 50 -9.27 10.87 4.04
C ALA A 50 -8.49 9.94 3.11
N MET A 51 -7.44 10.44 2.45
CA MET A 51 -6.57 9.63 1.59
C MET A 51 -5.72 8.64 2.41
N ILE A 52 -5.22 9.07 3.56
CA ILE A 52 -4.52 8.23 4.54
C ILE A 52 -5.48 7.17 5.10
N ASP A 53 -6.68 7.56 5.56
CA ASP A 53 -7.70 6.62 6.05
C ASP A 53 -8.00 5.54 4.99
N GLY A 54 -8.17 5.96 3.74
CA GLY A 54 -8.44 5.05 2.63
C GLY A 54 -7.29 4.10 2.30
N SER A 55 -6.02 4.49 2.50
CA SER A 55 -4.88 3.65 2.10
C SER A 55 -4.61 2.46 3.00
N ASN A 56 -5.24 2.40 4.17
CA ASN A 56 -5.09 1.30 5.14
C ASN A 56 -6.39 0.48 5.32
N ASP A 57 -7.54 1.06 4.96
CA ASP A 57 -8.85 0.41 5.09
C ASP A 57 -8.99 -0.97 4.41
N PRO A 58 -8.32 -1.30 3.28
CA PRO A 58 -8.33 -2.65 2.74
C PRO A 58 -7.92 -3.74 3.74
N ASP A 59 -6.85 -3.50 4.50
CA ASP A 59 -6.36 -4.44 5.52
C ASP A 59 -7.21 -4.40 6.79
N GLU A 60 -7.50 -3.19 7.28
CA GLU A 60 -8.00 -3.01 8.64
C GLU A 60 -9.53 -2.99 8.74
N LYS A 61 -10.23 -2.64 7.65
CA LYS A 61 -11.69 -2.46 7.66
C LYS A 61 -12.39 -3.39 6.68
N PHE A 62 -11.83 -3.57 5.49
CA PHE A 62 -12.39 -4.50 4.51
C PHE A 62 -11.97 -5.93 4.82
N HIS A 63 -10.91 -6.10 5.63
CA HIS A 63 -10.29 -7.38 5.96
C HIS A 63 -10.00 -8.20 4.71
N ASP A 64 -9.53 -7.50 3.67
CA ASP A 64 -9.16 -8.11 2.42
C ASP A 64 -7.83 -8.83 2.63
N THR A 65 -7.83 -10.13 2.37
CA THR A 65 -6.64 -10.98 2.46
C THR A 65 -6.37 -11.69 1.15
N VAL A 66 -7.11 -11.33 0.08
CA VAL A 66 -7.24 -12.15 -1.12
C VAL A 66 -6.95 -11.36 -2.40
N ARG A 67 -7.17 -10.04 -2.40
CA ARG A 67 -7.09 -9.21 -3.61
C ARG A 67 -5.89 -8.26 -3.64
N HIS A 68 -4.84 -8.54 -2.85
CA HIS A 68 -3.62 -7.72 -2.76
C HIS A 68 -2.64 -8.02 -3.89
N SER A 69 -2.79 -9.19 -4.53
CA SER A 69 -2.00 -9.61 -5.69
C SER A 69 -2.68 -9.30 -7.03
N PHE A 70 -1.87 -8.98 -8.03
CA PHE A 70 -2.32 -8.90 -9.43
C PHE A 70 -2.77 -10.31 -9.90
N PRO A 71 -3.85 -10.42 -10.70
CA PRO A 71 -4.63 -9.35 -11.34
C PRO A 71 -5.77 -8.77 -10.48
N ARG A 72 -6.08 -9.34 -9.31
CA ARG A 72 -7.23 -8.93 -8.49
C ARG A 72 -7.05 -7.52 -7.93
N SER A 73 -5.83 -7.19 -7.52
CA SER A 73 -5.46 -5.84 -7.07
C SER A 73 -5.72 -4.79 -8.14
N PHE A 74 -5.47 -5.10 -9.42
CA PHE A 74 -5.81 -4.21 -10.52
C PHE A 74 -7.32 -4.00 -10.64
N THR A 75 -8.13 -5.05 -10.52
CA THR A 75 -9.59 -4.94 -10.56
C THR A 75 -10.11 -4.03 -9.46
N GLU A 76 -9.61 -4.17 -8.22
CA GLU A 76 -9.99 -3.29 -7.11
C GLU A 76 -9.46 -1.86 -7.30
N ALA A 77 -8.19 -1.69 -7.65
CA ALA A 77 -7.60 -0.38 -7.94
C ALA A 77 -8.41 0.38 -8.99
N LYS A 78 -8.78 -0.27 -10.11
CA LYS A 78 -9.59 0.34 -11.16
C LYS A 78 -10.96 0.77 -10.63
N LYS A 79 -11.65 -0.10 -9.89
CA LYS A 79 -12.96 0.20 -9.28
C LYS A 79 -12.89 1.43 -8.37
N TRP A 80 -11.86 1.53 -7.53
CA TRP A 80 -11.69 2.67 -6.63
C TRP A 80 -11.24 3.94 -7.33
N LEU A 81 -10.41 3.85 -8.37
CA LEU A 81 -10.09 5.00 -9.24
C LEU A 81 -11.35 5.54 -9.94
N ASP A 82 -12.23 4.66 -10.45
CA ASP A 82 -13.47 5.06 -11.11
C ASP A 82 -14.46 5.74 -10.14
N ARG A 83 -14.55 5.23 -8.90
CA ARG A 83 -15.31 5.88 -7.81
C ARG A 83 -14.72 7.24 -7.45
N GLY A 84 -13.40 7.31 -7.28
CA GLY A 84 -12.68 8.54 -6.95
C GLY A 84 -12.85 9.61 -8.03
N ARG A 85 -12.72 9.23 -9.31
CA ARG A 85 -13.01 10.11 -10.45
C ARG A 85 -14.43 10.66 -10.41
N SER A 86 -15.42 9.79 -10.22
CA SER A 86 -16.83 10.19 -10.17
C SER A 86 -17.08 11.17 -9.03
N ALA A 87 -16.58 10.86 -7.82
CA ALA A 87 -16.69 11.73 -6.65
C ALA A 87 -15.99 13.08 -6.86
N TYR A 88 -14.80 13.07 -7.46
CA TYR A 88 -14.04 14.28 -7.76
C TYR A 88 -14.79 15.22 -8.71
N ARG A 89 -15.39 14.67 -9.78
CA ARG A 89 -16.21 15.42 -10.75
C ARG A 89 -17.47 16.00 -10.10
N SER A 90 -18.06 15.28 -9.17
CA SER A 90 -19.20 15.76 -8.37
C SER A 90 -18.80 16.68 -7.21
N LYS A 91 -17.53 17.10 -7.12
CA LYS A 91 -16.98 17.93 -6.03
C LYS A 91 -17.09 17.32 -4.62
N ASN A 92 -17.37 16.03 -4.53
CA ASN A 92 -17.29 15.27 -3.28
C ASN A 92 -15.83 14.88 -3.01
N TYR A 93 -15.00 15.88 -2.74
CA TYR A 93 -13.57 15.68 -2.71
C TYR A 93 -13.10 14.83 -1.53
N ARG A 94 -13.78 14.88 -0.38
CA ARG A 94 -13.45 14.02 0.76
C ARG A 94 -13.60 12.54 0.40
N TYR A 95 -14.71 12.16 -0.24
CA TYR A 95 -14.89 10.78 -0.69
C TYR A 95 -13.97 10.42 -1.86
N ALA A 96 -13.68 11.36 -2.75
CA ALA A 96 -12.69 11.16 -3.81
C ALA A 96 -11.31 10.83 -3.24
N SER A 97 -10.85 11.60 -2.25
CA SER A 97 -9.60 11.38 -1.52
C SER A 97 -9.54 10.00 -0.89
N TYR A 98 -10.61 9.59 -0.19
CA TYR A 98 -10.73 8.26 0.36
C TYR A 98 -10.59 7.16 -0.71
N CYS A 99 -11.32 7.29 -1.82
CA CYS A 99 -11.22 6.35 -2.92
C CYS A 99 -9.82 6.29 -3.53
N PHE A 100 -9.13 7.42 -3.65
CA PHE A 100 -7.75 7.46 -4.14
C PHE A 100 -6.77 6.83 -3.15
N GLY A 101 -7.00 6.98 -1.84
CA GLY A 101 -6.29 6.25 -0.79
C GLY A 101 -6.40 4.75 -0.98
N VAL A 102 -7.64 4.24 -1.07
CA VAL A 102 -7.90 2.81 -1.28
C VAL A 102 -7.29 2.31 -2.59
N ALA A 103 -7.38 3.09 -3.68
CA ALA A 103 -6.74 2.72 -4.93
C ALA A 103 -5.22 2.63 -4.79
N SER A 104 -4.59 3.55 -4.05
CA SER A 104 -3.14 3.55 -3.85
C SER A 104 -2.66 2.28 -3.17
N HIS A 105 -3.40 1.79 -2.17
CA HIS A 105 -3.12 0.53 -1.46
C HIS A 105 -2.98 -0.66 -2.42
N TYR A 106 -4.03 -0.96 -3.19
CA TYR A 106 -4.02 -2.08 -4.12
C TYR A 106 -2.96 -1.93 -5.23
N ILE A 107 -2.67 -0.69 -5.64
CA ILE A 107 -1.61 -0.44 -6.61
C ILE A 107 -0.25 -0.75 -5.98
N THR A 108 0.06 -0.19 -4.81
CA THR A 108 1.37 -0.37 -4.16
C THR A 108 1.64 -1.84 -3.81
N ASP A 109 0.62 -2.58 -3.37
CA ASP A 109 0.76 -4.00 -3.05
C ASP A 109 1.13 -4.85 -4.25
N THR A 110 0.70 -4.46 -5.45
CA THR A 110 1.11 -5.15 -6.67
C THR A 110 2.61 -5.08 -6.93
N PHE A 111 3.30 -4.08 -6.38
CA PHE A 111 4.75 -3.93 -6.51
C PHE A 111 5.50 -4.49 -5.30
N SER A 112 4.80 -4.78 -4.20
CA SER A 112 5.38 -5.47 -3.06
C SER A 112 5.68 -6.93 -3.45
N ALA A 113 6.98 -7.28 -3.43
CA ALA A 113 7.48 -8.60 -3.82
C ALA A 113 6.76 -9.81 -3.16
N PRO A 114 6.46 -9.84 -1.84
CA PRO A 114 5.75 -10.97 -1.25
C PRO A 114 4.36 -11.18 -1.86
N HIS A 115 3.63 -10.11 -2.22
CA HIS A 115 2.32 -10.19 -2.87
C HIS A 115 2.39 -10.67 -4.33
N CYS A 116 3.60 -10.90 -4.87
CA CYS A 116 3.80 -11.36 -6.24
C CYS A 116 3.96 -12.87 -6.36
N VAL A 117 4.12 -13.60 -5.26
CA VAL A 117 4.36 -15.05 -5.23
C VAL A 117 3.24 -15.79 -4.52
N SER A 118 3.33 -17.11 -4.44
CA SER A 118 2.38 -17.94 -3.70
C SER A 118 3.13 -18.88 -2.78
N GLY A 119 2.61 -19.08 -1.57
CA GLY A 119 3.20 -19.99 -0.58
C GLY A 119 4.44 -19.41 0.10
N GLU A 120 4.60 -18.10 0.10
CA GLU A 120 5.64 -17.44 0.88
C GLU A 120 5.45 -17.65 2.38
N SER A 121 6.56 -17.68 3.12
CA SER A 121 6.51 -17.74 4.58
C SER A 121 6.01 -16.41 5.14
N SER A 122 5.04 -16.45 6.05
CA SER A 122 4.55 -15.26 6.77
C SER A 122 5.68 -14.50 7.49
N THR A 123 6.70 -15.21 8.00
CA THR A 123 7.86 -14.56 8.63
C THR A 123 8.68 -13.76 7.62
N LEU A 124 8.90 -14.33 6.43
CA LEU A 124 9.64 -13.65 5.36
C LEU A 124 8.83 -12.50 4.78
N HIS A 125 7.52 -12.69 4.61
CA HIS A 125 6.56 -11.68 4.22
C HIS A 125 6.72 -10.49 5.18
N ASN A 126 6.41 -10.68 6.47
CA ASN A 126 6.49 -9.65 7.49
C ASN A 126 7.87 -9.00 7.63
N SER A 127 8.96 -9.72 7.34
CA SER A 127 10.31 -9.15 7.36
C SER A 127 10.60 -8.26 6.15
N TYR A 128 10.08 -8.58 4.96
CA TYR A 128 10.13 -7.71 3.79
C TYR A 128 9.40 -6.42 4.10
N GLU A 129 8.22 -6.61 4.66
CA GLU A 129 7.30 -5.56 5.00
C GLU A 129 7.88 -4.58 6.02
N LYS A 130 8.34 -5.12 7.15
CA LYS A 130 9.01 -4.33 8.19
C LYS A 130 10.23 -3.57 7.68
N GLN A 131 10.92 -4.04 6.64
CA GLN A 131 12.07 -3.32 6.12
C GLN A 131 11.68 -1.97 5.49
N ALA A 132 10.51 -1.88 4.86
CA ALA A 132 10.09 -0.63 4.24
C ALA A 132 9.45 0.38 5.18
N THR A 133 9.13 0.02 6.43
CA THR A 133 8.76 1.02 7.45
C THR A 133 9.94 1.93 7.82
N TYR A 134 11.16 1.60 7.37
CA TYR A 134 12.37 2.42 7.54
C TYR A 134 12.78 3.15 6.25
N LEU A 135 11.95 3.11 5.22
CA LEU A 135 12.21 3.69 3.91
C LEU A 135 11.17 4.77 3.60
N ALA A 136 11.54 5.72 2.75
CA ALA A 136 10.64 6.78 2.29
C ALA A 136 10.33 6.59 0.80
N PRO A 137 9.06 6.61 0.37
CA PRO A 137 8.73 6.51 -1.05
C PRO A 137 9.18 7.77 -1.80
N SER A 138 9.68 7.56 -3.02
CA SER A 138 10.04 8.61 -3.96
C SER A 138 9.32 8.43 -5.28
N ILE A 139 8.64 9.48 -5.75
CA ILE A 139 7.86 9.48 -6.98
C ILE A 139 8.71 9.95 -8.15
N SER A 140 8.82 9.09 -9.15
CA SER A 140 9.44 9.38 -10.44
C SER A 140 8.41 9.29 -11.57
N TYR A 141 8.76 9.86 -12.73
CA TYR A 141 7.90 9.76 -13.91
C TYR A 141 7.83 8.31 -14.39
N VAL A 142 6.61 7.85 -14.70
CA VAL A 142 6.34 6.56 -15.32
C VAL A 142 5.38 6.75 -16.51
N SER A 143 5.55 5.94 -17.55
CA SER A 143 4.73 5.99 -18.77
C SER A 143 4.04 4.65 -19.04
N GLY A 144 2.92 4.71 -19.76
CA GLY A 144 2.07 3.55 -20.05
C GLY A 144 0.75 3.56 -19.30
N ASP A 145 -0.11 2.59 -19.60
CA ASP A 145 -1.38 2.36 -18.93
C ASP A 145 -1.19 1.59 -17.61
N ILE A 146 -2.14 1.75 -16.70
CA ILE A 146 -2.07 1.16 -15.36
C ILE A 146 -2.05 -0.37 -15.39
N TYR A 147 -2.75 -1.02 -16.32
CA TYR A 147 -2.79 -2.48 -16.40
C TYR A 147 -1.40 -3.03 -16.74
N SER A 148 -0.78 -2.51 -17.81
CA SER A 148 0.56 -2.90 -18.24
C SER A 148 1.63 -2.55 -17.20
N LEU A 149 1.47 -1.46 -16.45
CA LEU A 149 2.37 -1.09 -15.35
C LEU A 149 2.27 -2.06 -14.19
N MET A 150 1.05 -2.36 -13.72
CA MET A 150 0.80 -3.29 -12.62
C MET A 150 1.20 -4.72 -12.99
N GLN A 151 0.91 -5.17 -14.22
CA GLN A 151 1.34 -6.49 -14.69
C GLN A 151 2.87 -6.62 -14.68
N ARG A 152 3.59 -5.61 -15.18
CA ARG A 152 5.06 -5.59 -15.12
C ARG A 152 5.58 -5.55 -13.67
N GLY A 153 4.94 -4.77 -12.80
CA GLY A 153 5.23 -4.72 -11.37
C GLY A 153 5.17 -6.12 -10.74
N TYR A 154 4.07 -6.83 -10.97
CA TYR A 154 3.87 -8.19 -10.48
C TYR A 154 4.93 -9.18 -10.99
N LEU A 155 5.25 -9.14 -12.30
CA LEU A 155 6.27 -10.01 -12.89
C LEU A 155 7.67 -9.73 -12.34
N ASN A 156 8.02 -8.46 -12.14
CA ASN A 156 9.28 -8.06 -11.53
C ASN A 156 9.33 -8.47 -10.06
N GLY A 157 8.24 -8.26 -9.31
CA GLY A 157 8.09 -8.61 -7.90
C GLY A 157 8.35 -10.09 -7.63
N ARG A 158 8.01 -10.99 -8.55
CA ARG A 158 8.39 -12.43 -8.46
C ARG A 158 9.90 -12.64 -8.46
N SER A 159 10.60 -11.92 -9.32
CA SER A 159 12.06 -11.98 -9.40
C SER A 159 12.69 -11.30 -8.19
N ASP A 160 12.07 -10.22 -7.71
CA ASP A 160 12.49 -9.47 -6.53
C ASP A 160 12.34 -10.25 -5.25
N TRP A 161 11.26 -11.02 -5.11
CA TRP A 161 11.08 -11.94 -4.00
C TRP A 161 12.22 -12.96 -3.92
N SER A 162 12.58 -13.58 -5.04
CA SER A 162 13.69 -14.55 -5.09
C SER A 162 15.04 -13.91 -4.73
N ARG A 163 15.29 -12.68 -5.18
CA ARG A 163 16.53 -11.95 -4.86
C ARG A 163 16.56 -11.49 -3.41
N TRP A 164 15.47 -10.91 -2.92
CA TRP A 164 15.40 -10.39 -1.57
C TRP A 164 15.45 -11.50 -0.52
N THR A 165 14.80 -12.64 -0.76
CA THR A 165 14.86 -13.77 0.19
C THR A 165 16.28 -14.25 0.46
N LYS A 166 17.18 -14.14 -0.54
CA LYS A 166 18.61 -14.46 -0.43
C LYS A 166 19.45 -13.34 0.17
N THR A 167 19.15 -12.08 -0.16
CA THR A 167 20.05 -10.94 0.09
C THR A 167 19.59 -10.01 1.21
N LYS A 168 18.30 -10.00 1.53
CA LYS A 168 17.63 -9.03 2.43
C LYS A 168 17.92 -7.57 2.08
N SER A 169 18.19 -7.29 0.80
CA SER A 169 18.61 -5.96 0.36
C SER A 169 17.46 -4.96 0.41
N SER A 170 17.62 -3.90 1.22
CA SER A 170 16.68 -2.77 1.28
C SER A 170 16.56 -2.03 -0.05
N SER A 171 17.56 -2.12 -0.93
CA SER A 171 17.50 -1.50 -2.26
C SER A 171 16.38 -2.10 -3.14
N ILE A 172 16.06 -3.38 -2.96
CA ILE A 172 14.94 -4.05 -3.64
C ILE A 172 13.63 -3.45 -3.14
N VAL A 173 13.46 -3.43 -1.81
CA VAL A 173 12.27 -2.89 -1.16
C VAL A 173 12.04 -1.41 -1.52
N GLN A 174 13.10 -0.60 -1.53
CA GLN A 174 13.04 0.80 -1.90
C GLN A 174 12.60 1.00 -3.35
N ARG A 175 13.13 0.20 -4.28
CA ARG A 175 12.77 0.30 -5.69
C ARG A 175 11.31 -0.08 -5.91
N ASP A 176 10.86 -1.15 -5.26
CA ASP A 176 9.50 -1.65 -5.34
C ASP A 176 8.50 -0.64 -4.76
N LEU A 177 8.82 -0.08 -3.58
CA LEU A 177 8.07 1.02 -2.96
C LEU A 177 8.00 2.25 -3.89
N ASN A 178 9.13 2.70 -4.44
CA ASN A 178 9.17 3.86 -5.35
C ASN A 178 8.33 3.62 -6.61
N MET A 179 8.41 2.43 -7.20
CA MET A 179 7.67 2.11 -8.42
C MET A 179 6.16 2.04 -8.13
N GLY A 180 5.75 1.35 -7.06
CA GLY A 180 4.35 1.28 -6.63
C GLY A 180 3.76 2.66 -6.41
N THR A 181 4.44 3.50 -5.64
CA THR A 181 3.98 4.87 -5.35
C THR A 181 3.97 5.75 -6.61
N SER A 182 4.95 5.59 -7.51
CA SER A 182 4.99 6.33 -8.79
C SER A 182 3.82 5.97 -9.71
N VAL A 183 3.47 4.69 -9.80
CA VAL A 183 2.33 4.21 -10.59
C VAL A 183 1.00 4.65 -9.96
N ALA A 184 0.88 4.57 -8.63
CA ALA A 184 -0.29 5.04 -7.91
C ALA A 184 -0.51 6.56 -8.11
N TYR A 185 0.54 7.36 -7.95
CA TYR A 185 0.51 8.80 -8.23
C TYR A 185 0.00 9.09 -9.64
N ARG A 186 0.59 8.43 -10.64
CA ARG A 186 0.19 8.62 -12.03
C ARG A 186 -1.28 8.33 -12.24
N ALA A 187 -1.75 7.18 -11.74
CA ALA A 187 -3.12 6.74 -11.92
C ALA A 187 -4.13 7.70 -11.27
N ILE A 188 -3.86 8.12 -10.03
CA ILE A 188 -4.68 9.06 -9.28
C ILE A 188 -4.69 10.44 -9.95
N ASN A 189 -3.51 10.94 -10.36
CA ASN A 189 -3.40 12.22 -11.07
C ASN A 189 -4.21 12.21 -12.38
N LEU A 190 -4.17 11.12 -13.15
CA LEU A 190 -5.00 10.95 -14.35
C LEU A 190 -6.50 10.83 -14.04
N ALA A 191 -6.87 10.19 -12.93
CA ALA A 191 -8.27 10.04 -12.54
C ALA A 191 -8.95 11.37 -12.23
N MET A 192 -8.17 12.40 -11.86
CA MET A 192 -8.63 13.77 -11.60
C MET A 192 -8.62 14.70 -12.82
N ASN A 193 -8.32 14.19 -14.02
CA ASN A 193 -8.52 14.90 -15.28
C ASN A 193 -9.95 14.71 -15.81
#